data_AF-A0A5N4B2F8-F1
#
_entry.id   AF-A0A5N4B2F8-F1
#
_cell.length_a   1.000
_cell.length_b   1.000
_cell.length_c   1.000
_cell.angle_alpha   90.00
_cell.angle_beta   90.00
_cell.angle_gamma   90.00
#
_symmetry.space_group_name_H-M   'P 1'
#
loop_
_entity.id
_entity.type
_entity.pdbx_description
1 polymer ?
#
loop_
_entity_poly.entity_id
_entity_poly.type
_entity_poly.pdbx_seq_one_letter_code
_entity_poly.pdbx_strand_id
1 'polypeptide(L)'
;RAFDMLNSRNPYGRGFKAPIRPQSLKYYEEIFNTTKDYLKSLKVNNISLLHHQRKTFAVGFILTMEGIVGLAKDLFNLNKEPFSYFLTYKCSQDHLELFFSCIRSRGGWNNNPNSQQLKWALRQLIFRNSITPS
;
A
#
# COMPACT_ATOMS: atom_id res chain seq x y z
N ARG A 1 14.67 3.86 1.41
CA ARG A 1 14.61 3.45 -0.01
C ARG A 1 13.38 2.60 -0.27
N ALA A 2 13.34 1.33 0.16
CA ALA A 2 12.19 0.46 -0.11
C ALA A 2 10.84 1.03 0.36
N PHE A 3 10.78 1.63 1.55
CA PHE A 3 9.55 2.27 2.05
C PHE A 3 9.00 3.37 1.11
N ASP A 4 9.85 4.27 0.62
CA ASP A 4 9.43 5.31 -0.34
C ASP A 4 8.95 4.70 -1.67
N MET A 5 9.63 3.64 -2.13
CA MET A 5 9.27 2.92 -3.36
C MET A 5 7.93 2.17 -3.24
N LEU A 6 7.58 1.75 -2.04
CA LEU A 6 6.28 1.15 -1.70
C LEU A 6 5.18 2.21 -1.44
N ASN A 7 5.50 3.51 -1.57
CA ASN A 7 4.58 4.62 -1.31
C ASN A 7 4.61 5.67 -2.46
N SER A 8 4.65 5.21 -3.71
CA SER A 8 4.61 6.09 -4.89
C SER A 8 3.19 6.59 -5.15
N ARG A 9 2.98 7.91 -5.05
CA ARG A 9 1.64 8.54 -5.06
C ARG A 9 1.28 9.26 -6.34
N ASN A 10 2.29 9.70 -7.10
CA ASN A 10 2.14 10.61 -8.23
C ASN A 10 2.84 10.02 -9.47
N PRO A 11 2.19 9.98 -10.65
CA PRO A 11 2.82 9.53 -11.90
C PRO A 11 4.06 10.35 -12.32
N TYR A 12 4.18 11.58 -11.83
CA TYR A 12 5.33 12.47 -12.05
C TYR A 12 6.32 12.48 -10.87
N GLY A 13 6.15 11.57 -9.90
CA GLY A 13 7.09 11.37 -8.80
C GLY A 13 8.50 11.08 -9.31
N ARG A 14 9.52 11.50 -8.57
CA ARG A 14 10.94 11.34 -8.93
C ARG A 14 11.69 10.53 -7.86
N GLY A 15 12.84 9.99 -8.24
CA GLY A 15 13.69 9.20 -7.35
C GLY A 15 12.96 7.99 -6.79
N PHE A 16 13.12 7.71 -5.49
CA PHE A 16 12.48 6.57 -4.83
C PHE A 16 10.96 6.69 -4.70
N LYS A 17 10.36 7.84 -4.98
CA LYS A 17 8.89 8.04 -4.97
C LYS A 17 8.29 8.01 -6.39
N ALA A 18 9.09 7.72 -7.40
CA ALA A 18 8.62 7.55 -8.76
C ALA A 18 7.65 6.37 -8.86
N PRO A 19 6.73 6.38 -9.84
CA PRO A 19 5.92 5.20 -10.14
C PRO A 19 6.81 4.08 -10.71
N ILE A 20 6.39 2.84 -10.54
CA ILE A 20 7.01 1.72 -11.26
C ILE A 20 6.60 1.84 -12.73
N ARG A 21 7.55 1.75 -13.65
CA ARG A 21 7.33 1.67 -15.08
C ARG A 21 7.95 0.38 -15.61
N PRO A 22 7.54 -0.14 -16.78
CA PRO A 22 8.14 -1.34 -17.36
C PRO A 22 9.67 -1.27 -17.43
N GLN A 23 10.22 -0.10 -17.80
CA GLN A 23 11.66 0.12 -17.92
C GLN A 23 12.37 0.17 -16.56
N SER A 24 11.67 0.59 -15.50
CA SER A 24 12.25 0.70 -14.16
C SER A 24 12.02 -0.54 -13.30
N LEU A 25 11.20 -1.51 -13.75
CA LEU A 25 10.82 -2.66 -12.94
C LEU A 25 12.03 -3.46 -12.45
N LYS A 26 13.00 -3.72 -13.34
CA LYS A 26 14.24 -4.42 -12.97
C LYS A 26 15.02 -3.71 -11.85
N TYR A 27 15.09 -2.38 -11.90
CA TYR A 27 15.72 -1.58 -10.84
C TYR A 27 14.98 -1.70 -9.50
N TYR A 28 13.64 -1.77 -9.53
CA TYR A 28 12.84 -2.03 -8.32
C TYR A 28 13.12 -3.42 -7.76
N GLU A 29 13.17 -4.44 -8.62
CA GLU A 29 13.49 -5.82 -8.23
C GLU A 29 14.85 -5.93 -7.56
N GLU A 30 15.88 -5.29 -8.12
CA GLU A 30 17.23 -5.30 -7.56
C GLU A 30 17.24 -4.70 -6.14
N ILE A 31 16.66 -3.51 -5.95
CA ILE A 31 16.59 -2.88 -4.62
C ILE A 31 15.77 -3.72 -3.65
N PHE A 32 14.64 -4.28 -4.10
CA PHE A 32 13.79 -5.11 -3.26
C PHE A 32 14.50 -6.40 -2.86
N ASN A 33 15.22 -7.05 -3.77
CA ASN A 33 16.01 -8.25 -3.45
C ASN A 33 17.10 -7.94 -2.43
N THR A 34 17.87 -6.87 -2.62
CA THR A 34 18.87 -6.44 -1.61
C THR A 34 18.22 -6.15 -0.25
N THR A 35 17.05 -5.50 -0.25
CA THR A 35 16.33 -5.19 1.00
C THR A 35 15.80 -6.47 1.66
N LYS A 36 15.27 -7.43 0.88
CA LYS A 36 14.82 -8.73 1.38
C LYS A 36 15.99 -9.50 1.99
N ASP A 37 17.13 -9.54 1.33
CA ASP A 37 18.31 -10.27 1.83
C ASP A 37 18.84 -9.66 3.13
N TYR A 38 18.86 -8.33 3.20
CA TYR A 38 19.15 -7.63 4.45
C TYR A 38 18.17 -8.04 5.57
N LEU A 39 16.85 -7.97 5.33
CA LEU A 39 15.85 -8.35 6.33
C LEU A 39 15.98 -9.83 6.76
N LYS A 40 16.30 -10.73 5.83
CA LYS A 40 16.52 -12.16 6.09
C LYS A 40 17.79 -12.41 6.94
N SER A 41 18.80 -11.55 6.81
CA SER A 41 20.05 -11.65 7.57
C SER A 41 19.94 -11.14 9.02
N LEU A 42 18.92 -10.34 9.33
CA LEU A 42 18.76 -9.75 10.66
C LEU A 42 18.59 -10.82 11.74
N LYS A 43 19.21 -10.59 12.89
CA LYS A 43 19.11 -11.44 14.08
C LYS A 43 18.80 -10.59 15.31
N VAL A 44 18.07 -11.17 16.26
CA VAL A 44 17.82 -10.62 17.60
C VAL A 44 18.27 -11.67 18.61
N ASN A 45 19.23 -11.34 19.48
CA ASN A 45 19.82 -12.28 20.43
C ASN A 45 20.29 -13.59 19.76
N ASN A 46 21.01 -13.47 18.62
CA ASN A 46 21.46 -14.57 17.76
C ASN A 46 20.38 -15.44 17.09
N ILE A 47 19.10 -15.15 17.31
CA ILE A 47 17.98 -15.81 16.62
C ILE A 47 17.64 -15.01 15.36
N SER A 48 17.47 -15.69 14.22
CA SER A 48 17.00 -15.04 12.99
C SER A 48 15.69 -14.27 13.23
N LEU A 49 15.62 -13.05 12.72
CA LEU A 49 14.46 -12.19 12.86
C LEU A 49 13.18 -12.86 12.33
N LEU A 50 13.29 -13.72 11.31
CA LEU A 50 12.16 -14.44 10.73
C LEU A 50 11.58 -15.53 11.66
N HIS A 51 12.37 -16.01 12.61
CA HIS A 51 11.94 -16.98 13.63
C HIS A 51 11.70 -16.36 15.00
N HIS A 52 11.98 -15.06 15.15
CA HIS A 52 11.77 -14.32 16.39
C HIS A 52 10.31 -13.86 16.54
N GLN A 53 9.86 -13.55 17.77
CA GLN A 53 8.51 -13.02 18.04
C GLN A 53 8.22 -11.68 17.33
N ARG A 54 9.29 -10.95 16.97
CA ARG A 54 9.22 -9.65 16.24
C ARG A 54 9.24 -9.79 14.72
N LYS A 55 9.06 -11.00 14.18
CA LYS A 55 9.14 -11.30 12.73
C LYS A 55 8.13 -10.55 11.87
N THR A 56 6.99 -10.15 12.44
CA THR A 56 5.81 -9.69 11.68
C THR A 56 6.12 -8.61 10.66
N PHE A 57 6.85 -7.56 11.06
CA PHE A 57 7.17 -6.48 10.13
C PHE A 57 8.10 -6.96 8.99
N ALA A 58 9.10 -7.79 9.30
CA ALA A 58 10.05 -8.29 8.31
C ALA A 58 9.36 -9.21 7.29
N VAL A 59 8.56 -10.15 7.77
CA VAL A 59 7.73 -11.02 6.91
C VAL A 59 6.78 -10.18 6.06
N GLY A 60 6.12 -9.19 6.67
CA GLY A 60 5.24 -8.26 5.96
C GLY A 60 5.95 -7.53 4.83
N PHE A 61 7.08 -6.88 5.10
CA PHE A 61 7.85 -6.17 4.08
C PHE A 61 8.35 -7.07 2.96
N ILE A 62 8.81 -8.28 3.28
CA ILE A 62 9.26 -9.27 2.28
C ILE A 62 8.10 -9.63 1.34
N LEU A 63 6.95 -9.99 1.90
CA LEU A 63 5.75 -10.34 1.13
C LEU A 63 5.23 -9.15 0.32
N THR A 64 5.24 -7.94 0.88
CA THR A 64 4.83 -6.73 0.16
C THR A 64 5.72 -6.48 -1.05
N MET A 65 7.05 -6.57 -0.90
CA MET A 65 7.97 -6.39 -2.02
C MET A 65 7.77 -7.44 -3.12
N GLU A 66 7.54 -8.70 -2.76
CA GLU A 66 7.26 -9.78 -3.71
C GLU A 66 5.91 -9.57 -4.41
N GLY A 67 4.87 -9.24 -3.66
CA GLY A 67 3.54 -8.97 -4.20
C GLY A 67 3.52 -7.76 -5.15
N ILE A 68 4.23 -6.68 -4.81
CA ILE A 68 4.33 -5.49 -5.68
C ILE A 68 5.04 -5.80 -7.00
N VAL A 69 6.12 -6.60 -6.96
CA VAL A 69 6.82 -7.02 -8.18
C VAL A 69 5.95 -7.93 -9.03
N GLY A 70 5.30 -8.92 -8.42
CA GLY A 70 4.38 -9.82 -9.12
C GLY A 70 3.23 -9.05 -9.78
N LEU A 71 2.55 -8.22 -9.00
CA LEU A 71 1.45 -7.39 -9.50
C LEU A 71 1.91 -6.43 -10.60
N ALA A 72 3.10 -5.83 -10.49
CA ALA A 72 3.63 -4.97 -11.55
C ALA A 72 3.83 -5.75 -12.86
N LYS A 73 4.36 -6.97 -12.80
CA LYS A 73 4.50 -7.84 -13.98
C LYS A 73 3.15 -8.14 -14.60
N ASP A 74 2.17 -8.51 -13.80
CA ASP A 74 0.83 -8.84 -14.28
C ASP A 74 0.18 -7.62 -14.95
N LEU A 75 0.25 -6.44 -14.32
CA LEU A 75 -0.31 -5.18 -14.85
C LEU A 75 0.36 -4.74 -16.17
N PHE A 76 1.66 -4.99 -16.34
CA PHE A 76 2.40 -4.62 -17.54
C PHE A 76 2.28 -5.65 -18.67
N ASN A 77 1.86 -6.88 -18.36
CA ASN A 77 1.69 -7.97 -19.34
C ASN A 77 0.22 -8.27 -19.65
N LEU A 78 -0.72 -7.36 -19.35
CA LEU A 78 -2.12 -7.54 -19.71
C LEU A 78 -2.28 -7.61 -21.24
N ASN A 79 -2.98 -8.65 -21.72
CA ASN A 79 -3.21 -8.88 -23.15
C ASN A 79 -3.99 -7.74 -23.83
N LYS A 80 -4.79 -6.99 -23.07
CA LYS A 80 -5.51 -5.81 -23.52
C LYS A 80 -5.11 -4.65 -22.62
N GLU A 81 -4.56 -3.61 -23.23
CA GLU A 81 -4.22 -2.33 -22.60
C GLU A 81 -3.30 -2.47 -21.36
N PRO A 82 -2.01 -2.82 -21.57
CA PRO A 82 -1.05 -2.88 -20.48
C PRO A 82 -0.88 -1.50 -19.81
N PHE A 83 -0.69 -1.52 -18.50
CA PHE A 83 -0.48 -0.28 -17.74
C PHE A 83 0.86 0.35 -18.10
N SER A 84 0.89 1.68 -18.30
CA SER A 84 2.13 2.41 -18.57
C SER A 84 2.96 2.67 -17.30
N TYR A 85 2.33 2.58 -16.13
CA TYR A 85 2.96 2.72 -14.82
C TYR A 85 2.09 2.14 -13.70
N PHE A 86 2.68 1.92 -12.53
CA PHE A 86 2.03 1.43 -11.33
C PHE A 86 2.40 2.28 -10.10
N LEU A 87 1.38 2.78 -9.42
CA LEU A 87 1.49 3.55 -8.18
C LEU A 87 1.28 2.64 -6.97
N THR A 88 2.38 2.27 -6.32
CA THR A 88 2.39 1.37 -5.15
C THR A 88 1.55 1.88 -3.99
N TYR A 89 1.34 3.20 -3.87
CA TYR A 89 0.44 3.78 -2.88
C TYR A 89 -1.01 3.29 -2.99
N LYS A 90 -1.46 2.91 -4.20
CA LYS A 90 -2.83 2.41 -4.43
C LYS A 90 -3.10 1.07 -3.74
N CYS A 91 -2.06 0.36 -3.32
CA CYS A 91 -2.16 -0.87 -2.53
C CYS A 91 -2.16 -0.60 -1.02
N SER A 92 -1.98 0.65 -0.57
CA SER A 92 -1.99 0.98 0.86
C SER A 92 -3.40 1.12 1.42
N GLN A 93 -3.55 0.80 2.71
CA GLN A 93 -4.77 1.05 3.46
C GLN A 93 -5.02 2.53 3.80
N ASP A 94 -4.08 3.43 3.51
CA ASP A 94 -4.21 4.87 3.78
C ASP A 94 -5.54 5.45 3.25
N HIS A 95 -6.01 4.96 2.11
CA HIS A 95 -7.29 5.40 1.54
C HIS A 95 -8.48 5.08 2.47
N LEU A 96 -8.44 3.93 3.15
CA LEU A 96 -9.43 3.55 4.16
C LEU A 96 -9.28 4.36 5.44
N GLU A 97 -8.04 4.67 5.86
CA GLU A 97 -7.79 5.51 7.04
C GLU A 97 -8.29 6.95 6.85
N LEU A 98 -8.09 7.52 5.65
CA LEU A 98 -8.64 8.80 5.26
C LEU A 98 -10.18 8.75 5.25
N PHE A 99 -10.75 7.68 4.71
CA PHE A 99 -12.20 7.47 4.72
C PHE A 99 -12.78 7.40 6.13
N PHE A 100 -12.15 6.66 7.04
CA PHE A 100 -12.56 6.62 8.45
C PHE A 100 -12.40 7.97 9.15
N SER A 101 -11.41 8.77 8.75
CA SER A 101 -11.26 10.13 9.25
C SER A 101 -12.42 11.04 8.81
N CYS A 102 -12.88 10.92 7.57
CA CYS A 102 -14.09 11.59 7.08
C CYS A 102 -15.37 11.16 7.80
N ILE A 103 -15.46 9.90 8.23
CA ILE A 103 -16.58 9.42 9.04
C ILE A 103 -16.52 10.06 10.43
N ARG A 104 -15.37 10.00 11.11
CA ARG A 104 -15.19 10.57 12.45
C ARG A 104 -15.47 12.08 12.48
N SER A 105 -15.04 12.82 11.44
CA SER A 105 -15.27 14.26 11.37
C SER A 105 -16.75 14.66 11.27
N ARG A 106 -17.65 13.75 10.87
CA ARG A 106 -19.11 14.01 10.82
C ARG A 106 -19.76 13.99 12.20
N GLY A 107 -19.12 13.38 13.19
CA GLY A 107 -19.60 13.36 14.58
C GLY A 107 -19.32 14.66 15.34
N GLY A 108 -18.67 15.65 14.72
CA GLY A 108 -18.22 16.86 15.39
C GLY A 108 -17.23 16.51 16.50
N TRP A 109 -17.62 16.76 17.75
CA TRP A 109 -16.80 16.44 18.93
C TRP A 109 -16.85 14.95 19.31
N ASN A 110 -17.74 14.16 18.69
CA ASN A 110 -17.79 12.72 18.89
C ASN A 110 -16.90 11.97 17.88
N ASN A 111 -15.66 11.69 18.29
CA ASN A 111 -14.68 10.95 17.49
C ASN A 111 -14.86 9.43 17.50
N ASN A 112 -15.80 8.88 18.28
CA ASN A 112 -16.03 7.45 18.41
C ASN A 112 -17.51 7.10 18.10
N PRO A 113 -17.92 7.09 16.82
CA PRO A 113 -19.29 6.84 16.44
C PRO A 113 -19.72 5.41 16.78
N ASN A 114 -20.96 5.26 17.27
CA ASN A 114 -21.58 3.94 17.37
C ASN A 114 -21.97 3.40 15.98
N SER A 115 -22.40 2.13 15.92
CA SER A 115 -22.74 1.46 14.66
C SER A 115 -23.86 2.16 13.87
N GLN A 116 -24.83 2.77 14.55
CA GLN A 116 -25.86 3.57 13.88
C GLN A 116 -25.23 4.84 13.30
N GLN A 117 -24.50 5.63 14.10
CA GLN A 117 -23.84 6.85 13.63
C GLN A 117 -22.91 6.59 12.44
N LEU A 118 -22.16 5.48 12.45
CA LEU A 118 -21.37 5.02 11.31
C LEU A 118 -22.23 4.81 10.06
N LYS A 119 -23.34 4.06 10.18
CA LYS A 119 -24.28 3.79 9.07
C LYS A 119 -24.86 5.09 8.50
N TRP A 120 -25.24 6.04 9.35
CA TRP A 120 -25.78 7.33 8.92
C TRP A 120 -24.71 8.20 8.23
N ALA A 121 -23.50 8.27 8.79
CA ALA A 121 -22.37 8.98 8.18
C ALA A 121 -21.99 8.40 6.81
N LEU A 122 -21.99 7.07 6.68
CA LEU A 122 -21.75 6.36 5.43
C LEU A 122 -22.82 6.71 4.37
N ARG A 123 -24.10 6.66 4.74
CA ARG A 123 -25.21 7.04 3.84
C ARG A 123 -25.07 8.47 3.33
N GLN A 124 -24.75 9.41 4.21
CA GLN A 124 -24.53 10.80 3.83
C GLN A 124 -23.32 10.99 2.90
N LEU A 125 -22.24 10.22 3.10
CA LEU A 125 -21.07 10.25 2.20
C LEU A 125 -21.42 9.72 0.82
N ILE A 126 -22.16 8.61 0.74
CA ILE A 126 -22.59 8.00 -0.52
C ILE A 126 -23.49 8.97 -1.30
N PHE A 127 -24.51 9.53 -0.63
CA PHE A 127 -25.45 10.47 -1.25
C PHE A 127 -24.74 11.74 -1.75
N ARG A 128 -23.84 12.32 -0.96
CA ARG A 128 -23.07 13.52 -1.34
C ARG A 128 -22.18 13.30 -2.56
N ASN A 129 -21.64 12.09 -2.75
CA ASN A 129 -20.76 11.77 -3.87
C ASN A 129 -21.51 11.22 -5.09
N SER A 130 -22.85 11.29 -5.10
CA SER A 130 -23.70 10.81 -6.19
C SER A 130 -23.44 9.36 -6.59
N ILE A 131 -23.02 8.52 -5.63
CA ILE A 131 -22.77 7.10 -5.88
C ILE A 131 -24.14 6.40 -5.87
N THR A 132 -24.61 5.99 -7.04
CA THR A 132 -25.80 5.14 -7.18
C THR A 132 -25.43 3.66 -7.05
N PRO A 133 -26.32 2.80 -6.54
CA PRO A 133 -26.13 1.36 -6.62
C PRO A 133 -25.98 0.94 -8.09
N SER A 134 -25.04 0.04 -8.36
CA SER A 134 -24.88 -0.64 -9.64
C SER A 134 -26.02 -1.60 -9.92
#